data_AF-S0FIG0-F1
#
_entry.id   AF-S0FIG0-F1
#
_cell.length_a   1.000
_cell.length_b   1.000
_cell.length_c   1.000
_cell.angle_alpha   90.00
_cell.angle_beta   90.00
_cell.angle_gamma   90.00
#
_symmetry.space_group_name_H-M   'P 1'
#
loop_
_entity.id
_entity.type
_entity.pdbx_description
1 polymer ?
#
loop_
_entity_poly.entity_id
_entity_poly.type
_entity_poly.pdbx_seq_one_letter_code
_entity_poly.pdbx_strand_id
1 'polypeptide(L)'
;MPSTRIGRRVPFTIALASVRVKKNGEAINPVLYEYYQKKKESKLKKVALGAVTHKVSNIIFVVLRDSKLYELQTPEEHKMLY
;
A
#
# COMPACT_ATOMS: atom_id res chain seq x y z
N MET A 1 -7.10 17.28 4.16
CA MET A 1 -5.95 17.75 4.96
C MET A 1 -4.83 18.14 4.00
N PRO A 2 -4.45 19.43 3.88
CA PRO A 2 -3.41 19.85 2.96
C PRO A 2 -2.07 19.30 3.50
N SER A 3 -1.62 18.20 2.90
CA SER A 3 -0.47 17.45 3.37
C SER A 3 0.80 18.29 3.24
N THR A 4 1.52 18.49 4.34
CA THR A 4 2.86 19.08 4.33
C THR A 4 3.78 18.28 3.39
N ARG A 5 4.90 18.88 2.95
CA ARG A 5 5.87 18.20 2.05
C ARG A 5 6.26 16.81 2.57
N ILE A 6 6.33 16.64 3.89
CA ILE A 6 6.64 15.38 4.58
C ILE A 6 5.46 14.41 4.52
N GLY A 7 4.23 14.88 4.78
CA GLY A 7 3.02 14.06 4.77
C GLY A 7 2.72 13.38 3.43
N ARG A 8 3.26 13.88 2.31
CA ARG A 8 3.19 13.20 1.00
C ARG A 8 4.34 12.23 0.76
N ARG A 9 5.53 12.58 1.25
CA ARG A 9 6.75 11.80 1.01
C ARG A 9 6.73 10.48 1.76
N VAL A 10 6.33 10.49 3.03
CA VAL A 10 6.34 9.29 3.89
C VAL A 10 5.50 8.14 3.30
N PRO A 11 4.20 8.30 3.00
CA PRO A 11 3.41 7.20 2.46
C PRO A 11 3.88 6.80 1.06
N PHE A 12 4.43 7.73 0.28
CA PHE A 12 5.00 7.44 -1.04
C PHE A 12 6.26 6.58 -0.96
N THR A 13 7.18 6.88 -0.03
CA THR A 13 8.38 6.07 0.19
C THR A 13 8.04 4.69 0.75
N ILE A 14 7.04 4.61 1.63
CA ILE A 14 6.52 3.33 2.14
C ILE A 14 5.92 2.51 1.00
N ALA A 15 5.09 3.13 0.14
CA ALA A 15 4.51 2.45 -1.02
C ALA A 15 5.58 1.89 -1.96
N LEU A 16 6.62 2.67 -2.28
CA LEU A 16 7.76 2.24 -3.08
C LEU A 16 8.53 1.08 -2.44
N ALA A 17 8.78 1.15 -1.14
CA ALA A 17 9.46 0.08 -0.41
C ALA A 17 8.61 -1.20 -0.36
N SER A 18 7.29 -1.07 -0.24
CA SER A 18 6.37 -2.21 -0.13
C SER A 18 6.21 -2.99 -1.43
N VAL A 19 6.23 -2.31 -2.58
CA VAL A 19 6.12 -2.93 -3.90
C VAL A 19 7.48 -3.35 -4.49
N ARG A 20 8.58 -3.18 -3.75
CA ARG A 20 9.89 -3.67 -4.19
C ARG A 20 9.96 -5.18 -4.08
N VAL A 21 10.75 -5.75 -4.98
CA VAL A 21 11.10 -7.17 -5.00
C VAL A 21 12.54 -7.30 -4.49
N LYS A 22 12.80 -8.31 -3.66
CA LYS A 22 14.15 -8.68 -3.24
C LYS A 22 14.93 -9.23 -4.44
N LYS A 23 16.27 -9.32 -4.31
CA LYS A 23 17.12 -9.96 -5.33
C LYS A 23 16.73 -11.43 -5.59
N ASN A 24 16.09 -12.07 -4.61
CA ASN A 24 15.64 -13.46 -4.68
C ASN A 24 14.27 -13.61 -5.39
N GLY A 25 13.68 -12.54 -5.92
CA GLY A 25 12.38 -12.59 -6.61
C GLY A 25 11.15 -12.48 -5.69
N GLU A 26 11.33 -12.48 -4.37
CA GLU A 26 10.23 -12.31 -3.41
C GLU A 26 9.80 -10.84 -3.28
N ALA A 27 8.50 -10.58 -3.38
CA ALA A 27 7.93 -9.28 -3.07
C ALA A 27 8.02 -8.99 -1.56
N ILE A 28 8.39 -7.76 -1.19
CA ILE A 28 8.44 -7.34 0.22
C ILE A 28 7.06 -7.40 0.87
N ASN A 29 6.04 -6.96 0.14
CA ASN A 29 4.64 -7.16 0.50
C ASN A 29 3.92 -7.77 -0.70
N PRO A 30 3.64 -9.09 -0.69
CA PRO A 30 3.03 -9.77 -1.84
C PRO A 30 1.64 -9.19 -2.17
N VAL A 31 0.85 -8.84 -1.16
CA VAL A 31 -0.51 -8.28 -1.34
C VAL A 31 -0.45 -6.92 -2.04
N LEU A 32 0.42 -6.01 -1.58
CA LEU A 32 0.57 -4.69 -2.20
C LEU A 32 1.26 -4.76 -3.57
N TYR A 33 2.16 -5.74 -3.75
CA TYR A 33 2.82 -5.97 -5.02
C TYR A 33 1.84 -6.44 -6.10
N GLU A 34 1.01 -7.45 -5.79
CA GLU A 34 -0.05 -7.90 -6.69
C GLU A 34 -1.05 -6.79 -7.01
N TYR A 35 -1.47 -6.03 -5.98
CA TYR A 35 -2.33 -4.87 -6.18
C TYR A 35 -1.68 -3.84 -7.13
N TYR A 36 -0.38 -3.58 -6.99
CA TYR A 36 0.36 -2.70 -7.89
C TYR A 36 0.42 -3.24 -9.32
N GLN A 37 0.73 -4.52 -9.51
CA GLN A 37 0.81 -5.15 -10.84
C GLN A 37 -0.55 -5.10 -11.55
N LYS A 38 -1.63 -5.48 -10.86
CA LYS A 38 -2.99 -5.38 -11.40
C LYS A 38 -3.38 -3.96 -11.77
N LYS A 39 -2.95 -2.95 -11.00
CA LYS A 39 -3.20 -1.54 -11.33
C LYS A 39 -2.32 -1.03 -12.47
N LYS A 40 -1.14 -1.60 -12.66
CA LYS A 40 -0.21 -1.25 -13.74
C LYS A 40 -0.68 -1.76 -15.11
N GLU A 41 -1.48 -2.82 -15.16
CA GLU A 41 -2.13 -3.30 -16.39
C GLU A 41 -3.16 -2.29 -16.92
N SER A 42 -3.96 -1.69 -16.03
CA SER A 42 -5.01 -0.74 -16.43
C SER A 42 -4.58 0.73 -16.41
N LYS A 43 -3.45 1.08 -15.79
CA LYS A 43 -3.02 2.48 -15.58
C LYS A 43 -1.53 2.68 -15.77
N LEU A 44 -1.14 3.90 -16.15
CA LEU A 44 0.26 4.35 -16.16
C LEU A 44 0.95 4.10 -14.81
N LYS A 45 2.23 3.72 -14.86
CA LYS A 45 3.04 3.34 -13.67
C LYS A 45 2.94 4.34 -12.51
N LYS A 46 2.96 5.64 -12.79
CA LYS A 46 2.87 6.71 -11.79
C LYS A 46 1.50 6.75 -11.10
N VAL A 47 0.43 6.51 -11.85
CA VAL A 47 -0.95 6.50 -11.35
C VAL A 47 -1.21 5.24 -10.52
N ALA A 48 -0.68 4.10 -10.95
CA ALA A 48 -0.72 2.85 -10.18
C ALA A 48 -0.04 3.02 -8.81
N LEU A 49 1.13 3.68 -8.76
CA LEU A 49 1.82 3.96 -7.50
C LEU A 49 1.06 4.95 -6.61
N GLY A 50 0.37 5.93 -7.20
CA GLY A 50 -0.55 6.81 -6.47
C GLY A 50 -1.66 6.02 -5.78
N ALA A 51 -2.26 5.04 -6.46
CA ALA A 51 -3.27 4.17 -5.87
C ALA A 51 -2.73 3.32 -4.70
N VAL A 52 -1.49 2.84 -4.79
CA VAL A 52 -0.82 2.14 -3.68
C VAL A 52 -0.59 3.09 -2.50
N THR A 53 -0.13 4.32 -2.76
CA THR A 53 0.08 5.34 -1.73
C THR A 53 -1.21 5.63 -0.97
N HIS A 54 -2.33 5.78 -1.68
CA HIS A 54 -3.65 5.94 -1.05
C HIS A 54 -4.03 4.73 -0.19
N LYS A 55 -3.77 3.51 -0.67
CA LYS A 55 -4.05 2.28 0.08
C LYS A 55 -3.22 2.21 1.37
N VAL A 56 -1.93 2.55 1.31
CA VAL A 56 -1.03 2.61 2.48
C VAL A 56 -1.52 3.62 3.50
N SER A 57 -1.89 4.83 3.06
CA SER A 57 -2.44 5.84 3.98
C SER A 57 -3.70 5.35 4.68
N ASN A 58 -4.57 4.61 3.98
CA ASN A 58 -5.77 4.03 4.57
C ASN A 58 -5.44 2.94 5.61
N ILE A 59 -4.46 2.09 5.32
CA ILE A 59 -3.97 1.07 6.28
C ILE A 59 -3.46 1.75 7.55
N ILE A 60 -2.62 2.77 7.42
CA ILE A 60 -2.09 3.54 8.55
C ILE A 60 -3.26 4.15 9.35
N PHE A 61 -4.24 4.73 8.67
CA PHE A 61 -5.41 5.32 9.31
C PHE A 61 -6.23 4.29 10.10
N VAL A 62 -6.49 3.11 9.52
CA VAL A 62 -7.23 2.02 10.19
C VAL A 62 -6.45 1.49 11.41
N VAL A 63 -5.15 1.24 11.26
CA VAL A 63 -4.27 0.81 12.36
C VAL A 63 -4.28 1.80 13.51
N LEU A 64 -4.17 3.10 13.20
CA LEU A 64 -4.20 4.16 14.22
C LEU A 64 -5.59 4.33 14.85
N ARG A 65 -6.66 4.22 14.05
CA ARG A 65 -8.04 4.34 14.52
C ARG A 65 -8.41 3.20 15.45
N ASP A 66 -8.10 1.97 15.05
CA ASP A 66 -8.53 0.75 15.76
C ASP A 66 -7.49 0.30 16.80
N SER A 67 -6.34 1.01 16.89
CA SER A 67 -5.22 0.71 17.79
C SER A 67 -4.74 -0.75 17.71
N LYS A 68 -4.95 -1.39 16.55
CA LYS A 68 -4.57 -2.78 16.28
C LYS A 68 -3.28 -2.81 15.45
N LEU A 69 -2.39 -3.75 15.77
CA LEU A 69 -1.16 -3.97 14.99
C LEU A 69 -1.48 -4.31 13.52
N TYR A 70 -0.61 -3.84 12.62
CA TYR A 70 -0.73 -4.17 11.20
C TYR A 70 -0.48 -5.67 10.98
N GLU A 71 -1.45 -6.31 10.34
CA GLU A 71 -1.37 -7.70 9.87
C GLU A 71 -1.42 -7.70 8.33
N LEU A 72 -0.63 -8.57 7.71
CA LEU A 72 -0.71 -8.83 6.28
C LEU A 72 -2.02 -9.58 6.00
N GLN A 73 -3.08 -8.83 5.70
CA GLN A 73 -4.37 -9.38 5.32
C GLN A 73 -4.60 -9.23 3.81
N THR A 74 -5.14 -10.29 3.22
CA THR A 74 -5.64 -10.28 1.85
C THR A 74 -6.92 -9.42 1.75
N PRO A 75 -7.27 -8.91 0.55
CA PRO A 75 -8.51 -8.16 0.37
C PRO A 75 -9.77 -8.95 0.75
N GLU A 76 -9.72 -10.28 0.65
CA GLU A 76 -10.83 -11.18 0.93
C GLU A 76 -11.06 -11.32 2.44
N GLU A 77 -10.00 -11.55 3.21
CA GLU A 77 -10.05 -11.58 4.67
C GLU A 77 -10.54 -10.24 5.24
N HIS A 78 -10.07 -9.13 4.67
CA HIS A 78 -10.51 -7.80 5.08
C HIS A 78 -12.00 -7.54 4.81
N LYS A 79 -12.56 -8.12 3.73
CA LYS A 79 -13.98 -8.03 3.40
C LYS A 79 -14.87 -8.88 4.31
N MET A 80 -14.33 -9.93 4.93
CA MET A 80 -15.08 -10.74 5.89
C MET A 80 -15.14 -10.11 7.29
N LEU A 81 -14.20 -9.22 7.60
CA LEU A 81 -14.08 -8.55 8.91
C LEU A 81 -14.94 -7.27 9.04
N TYR A 82 -15.50 -6.75 7.94
CA TYR A 82 -16.33 -5.53 7.87
C TYR A 82 -17.57 -5.75 7.01
#